data_AF-A0AAP0E0R6-F1
#
_entry.id   AF-A0AAP0E0R6-F1
#
_cell.length_a   1.000
_cell.length_b   1.000
_cell.length_c   1.000
_cell.angle_alpha   90.00
_cell.angle_beta   90.00
_cell.angle_gamma   90.00
#
_symmetry.space_group_name_H-M   'P 1'
#
loop_
_entity.id
_entity.type
_entity.pdbx_description
1 polymer ?
#
loop_
_entity_poly.entity_id
_entity_poly.type
_entity_poly.pdbx_seq_one_letter_code
_entity_poly.pdbx_strand_id
1 'polypeptide(L)'
;MKSMRGLCVVVVVVVVFSVVQAGFGEAEEEKVLSVDHRVVETNYGLSSPNPLLMVPLTLIKGADAKGAVCLDGTLPGYHLHPGFGSGANSWLIQLEGGGWCNSIRNCVYRKTTRRGSSKFMEKQIPFTGILSDKPEENPDFYNWNRVKLRYCDGASFSGDGQDEASQLYFRGQRIWLAGMEELMARECTSLDQCSSFWMLRRRFGINSTL
;
A
#
# COMPACT_ATOMS: atom_id res chain seq x y z
N MET A 1 14.48 37.57 -29.25
CA MET A 1 14.94 36.18 -29.04
C MET A 1 15.20 35.99 -27.55
N LYS A 2 14.25 35.39 -26.81
CA LYS A 2 14.40 35.10 -25.38
C LYS A 2 14.83 33.64 -25.22
N SER A 3 15.98 33.44 -24.57
CA SER A 3 16.61 32.15 -24.31
C SER A 3 15.75 31.32 -23.35
N MET A 4 15.22 30.20 -23.83
CA MET A 4 14.56 29.17 -23.03
C MET A 4 15.65 28.28 -22.40
N ARG A 5 15.83 28.36 -21.09
CA ARG A 5 16.60 27.37 -20.32
C ARG A 5 15.67 26.21 -19.99
N GLY A 6 15.85 25.09 -20.69
CA GLY A 6 15.15 23.84 -20.41
C GLY A 6 15.63 23.23 -19.09
N LEU A 7 14.68 22.89 -18.21
CA LEU A 7 14.93 22.11 -17.01
C LEU A 7 15.08 20.64 -17.42
N CYS A 8 16.31 20.11 -17.40
CA CYS A 8 16.54 18.68 -17.55
C CYS A 8 16.14 17.96 -16.25
N VAL A 9 15.04 17.21 -16.28
CA VAL A 9 14.69 16.26 -15.22
C VAL A 9 15.49 14.97 -15.49
N VAL A 10 16.51 14.72 -14.68
CA VAL A 10 17.28 13.46 -14.74
C VAL A 10 16.54 12.42 -13.89
N VAL A 11 15.90 11.46 -14.55
CA VAL A 11 15.32 10.28 -13.90
C VAL A 11 16.41 9.23 -13.77
N VAL A 12 16.94 9.03 -12.57
CA VAL A 12 17.92 7.96 -12.28
C VAL A 12 17.16 6.68 -11.95
N VAL A 13 17.13 5.74 -12.89
CA VAL A 13 16.63 4.38 -12.66
C VAL A 13 17.82 3.50 -12.28
N VAL A 14 17.94 3.15 -10.99
CA VAL A 14 18.97 2.21 -10.53
C VAL A 14 18.44 0.79 -10.69
N VAL A 15 18.94 0.08 -11.70
CA VAL A 15 18.67 -1.35 -11.88
C VAL A 15 19.84 -2.14 -11.28
N VAL A 16 19.62 -2.77 -10.13
CA VAL A 16 20.63 -3.63 -9.49
C VAL A 16 20.57 -5.00 -10.16
N PHE A 17 21.49 -5.26 -11.09
CA PHE A 17 21.75 -6.59 -11.62
C PHE A 17 22.70 -7.33 -10.68
N SER A 18 22.22 -8.40 -10.03
CA SER A 18 23.05 -9.35 -9.31
C SER A 18 23.90 -10.14 -10.30
N VAL A 19 25.22 -9.96 -10.24
CA VAL A 19 26.19 -10.80 -10.96
C VAL A 19 26.56 -11.96 -10.04
N VAL A 20 26.31 -13.18 -10.50
CA VAL A 20 26.70 -14.43 -9.83
C VAL A 20 27.87 -15.07 -10.59
N GLN A 21 28.94 -15.31 -9.83
CA GLN A 21 30.05 -16.27 -9.94
C GLN A 21 31.05 -16.30 -11.11
N ALA A 22 32.32 -16.08 -10.75
CA ALA A 22 33.46 -17.02 -10.84
C ALA A 22 34.63 -16.36 -10.07
N GLY A 23 35.48 -16.95 -9.22
CA GLY A 23 35.79 -18.28 -8.70
C GLY A 23 37.12 -18.16 -7.89
N PHE A 24 37.45 -19.17 -7.06
CA PHE A 24 38.73 -19.39 -6.32
C PHE A 24 39.15 -18.32 -5.28
N GLY A 25 39.58 -18.61 -4.05
CA GLY A 25 39.88 -19.82 -3.28
C GLY A 25 40.72 -19.38 -2.07
N GLU A 26 40.57 -20.10 -0.95
CA GLU A 26 41.45 -20.24 0.24
C GLU A 26 40.69 -20.13 1.57
N ALA A 27 40.88 -21.19 2.35
CA ALA A 27 40.32 -21.42 3.67
C ALA A 27 41.28 -20.86 4.73
N GLU A 28 40.75 -20.18 5.75
CA GLU A 28 41.37 -20.12 7.07
C GLU A 28 40.29 -20.21 8.16
N GLU A 29 40.69 -20.86 9.25
CA GLU A 29 39.90 -21.55 10.26
C GLU A 29 39.41 -20.64 11.41
N GLU A 30 38.47 -21.19 12.17
CA GLU A 30 37.66 -20.63 13.26
C GLU A 30 38.40 -19.86 14.36
N LYS A 31 37.73 -18.83 14.90
CA LYS A 31 37.82 -18.51 16.34
C LYS A 31 36.42 -18.35 16.94
N VAL A 32 35.99 -19.41 17.63
CA VAL A 32 34.88 -19.42 18.58
C VAL A 32 35.26 -18.54 19.77
N LEU A 33 34.57 -17.40 19.97
CA LEU A 33 34.73 -16.58 21.16
C LEU A 33 33.73 -17.06 22.22
N SER A 34 34.26 -17.63 23.31
CA SER A 34 33.53 -18.05 24.50
C SER A 34 32.89 -16.83 25.20
N VAL A 35 31.57 -16.79 25.28
CA VAL A 35 30.84 -15.81 26.10
C VAL A 35 30.81 -16.32 27.54
N ASP A 36 31.55 -15.64 28.42
CA ASP A 36 31.54 -15.86 29.87
C ASP A 36 30.31 -15.15 30.48
N HIS A 37 29.44 -15.92 31.14
CA HIS A 37 28.18 -15.45 31.68
C HIS A 37 28.39 -14.75 33.03
N ARG A 38 28.72 -13.45 32.99
CA ARG A 38 28.68 -12.57 34.17
C ARG A 38 27.55 -11.55 33.99
N VAL A 39 26.46 -11.78 34.71
CA VAL A 39 25.30 -10.89 34.81
C VAL A 39 25.75 -9.58 35.47
N VAL A 40 25.86 -8.51 34.70
CA VAL A 40 25.96 -7.14 35.21
C VAL A 40 24.56 -6.55 35.13
N GLU A 41 23.92 -6.37 36.29
CA GLU A 41 22.67 -5.61 36.41
C GLU A 41 22.91 -4.17 35.97
N THR A 42 22.52 -3.88 34.73
CA THR A 42 22.34 -2.50 34.29
C THR A 42 20.83 -2.25 34.25
N ASN A 43 20.36 -1.40 35.16
CA ASN A 43 19.04 -0.80 35.15
C ASN A 43 18.91 0.10 33.90
N TYR A 44 18.76 -0.51 32.73
CA TYR A 44 18.10 0.13 31.61
C TYR A 44 16.61 0.05 31.93
N GLY A 45 16.06 1.14 32.44
CA GLY A 45 14.62 1.33 32.40
C GLY A 45 14.19 1.17 30.96
N LEU A 46 13.58 0.04 30.63
CA LEU A 46 12.85 -0.13 29.38
C LEU A 46 11.73 0.91 29.41
N SER A 47 12.03 2.09 28.86
CA SER A 47 11.01 2.98 28.34
C SER A 47 10.08 2.12 27.49
N SER A 48 8.82 2.04 27.91
CA SER A 48 7.73 1.39 27.19
C SER A 48 7.94 1.59 25.68
N PRO A 49 8.02 0.52 24.86
CA PRO A 49 8.04 0.72 23.43
C PRO A 49 6.74 1.45 23.09
N ASN A 50 6.86 2.69 22.57
CA ASN A 50 5.70 3.45 22.11
C ASN A 50 4.86 2.52 21.24
N PRO A 51 3.58 2.27 21.60
CA PRO A 51 2.79 1.21 20.99
C PRO A 51 2.70 1.44 19.48
N LEU A 52 2.83 0.37 18.70
CA LEU A 52 2.73 0.44 17.24
C LEU A 52 1.37 0.98 16.84
N LEU A 53 1.35 1.85 15.83
CA LEU A 53 0.13 2.41 15.28
C LEU A 53 -0.64 1.33 14.51
N MET A 54 -1.68 0.77 15.13
CA MET A 54 -2.56 -0.22 14.51
C MET A 54 -3.71 0.47 13.77
N VAL A 55 -3.77 0.30 12.46
CA VAL A 55 -4.75 0.98 11.60
C VAL A 55 -5.82 0.00 11.12
N PRO A 56 -7.11 0.30 11.29
CA PRO A 56 -8.20 -0.61 10.92
C PRO A 56 -8.43 -0.71 9.41
N LEU A 57 -8.93 -1.87 8.98
CA LEU A 57 -9.37 -2.12 7.61
C LEU A 57 -10.72 -1.43 7.36
N THR A 58 -10.79 -0.65 6.29
CA THR A 58 -12.02 -0.06 5.76
C THR A 58 -12.32 -0.69 4.40
N LEU A 59 -13.51 -1.27 4.24
CA LEU A 59 -13.99 -1.75 2.94
C LEU A 59 -14.57 -0.60 2.13
N ILE A 60 -14.30 -0.57 0.83
CA ILE A 60 -14.83 0.44 -0.09
C ILE A 60 -16.27 0.06 -0.43
N LYS A 61 -17.22 0.72 0.22
CA LYS A 61 -18.65 0.47 0.02
C LYS A 61 -19.08 0.93 -1.38
N GLY A 62 -19.90 0.13 -2.07
CA GLY A 62 -20.36 0.43 -3.43
C GLY A 62 -19.32 0.21 -4.53
N ALA A 63 -18.15 -0.36 -4.21
CA ALA A 63 -17.15 -0.74 -5.20
C ALA A 63 -17.65 -1.84 -6.15
N ASP A 64 -18.47 -2.75 -5.64
CA ASP A 64 -19.17 -3.79 -6.39
C ASP A 64 -20.07 -3.24 -7.50
N ALA A 65 -20.79 -2.14 -7.25
CA ALA A 65 -21.59 -1.46 -8.26
C ALA A 65 -20.75 -0.93 -9.45
N LYS A 66 -19.44 -0.74 -9.24
CA LYS A 66 -18.46 -0.35 -10.27
C LYS A 66 -17.70 -1.56 -10.84
N GLY A 67 -18.02 -2.77 -10.38
CA GLY A 67 -17.29 -4.00 -10.70
C GLY A 67 -15.92 -4.11 -10.05
N ALA A 68 -15.60 -3.25 -9.07
CA ALA A 68 -14.36 -3.30 -8.32
C ALA A 68 -14.48 -4.30 -7.16
N VAL A 69 -14.06 -5.54 -7.42
CA VAL A 69 -14.12 -6.65 -6.46
C VAL A 69 -12.80 -7.43 -6.44
N CYS A 70 -12.48 -8.06 -5.31
CA CYS A 70 -11.35 -8.97 -5.16
C CYS A 70 -11.52 -10.24 -6.01
N LEU A 71 -10.49 -11.08 -6.09
CA LEU A 71 -10.51 -12.35 -6.83
C LEU A 71 -11.73 -13.24 -6.52
N ASP A 72 -12.22 -13.24 -5.27
CA ASP A 72 -13.39 -14.02 -4.84
C ASP A 72 -14.74 -13.27 -4.94
N GLY A 73 -14.75 -12.04 -5.47
CA GLY A 73 -15.94 -11.19 -5.57
C GLY A 73 -16.22 -10.33 -4.33
N THR A 74 -15.40 -10.41 -3.27
CA THR A 74 -15.58 -9.54 -2.09
C THR A 74 -15.16 -8.10 -2.36
N LEU A 75 -15.65 -7.16 -1.54
CA LEU A 75 -15.26 -5.76 -1.66
C LEU A 75 -13.76 -5.57 -1.36
N PRO A 76 -13.06 -4.71 -2.12
CA PRO A 76 -11.71 -4.28 -1.79
C PRO A 76 -11.71 -3.39 -0.54
N GLY A 77 -10.52 -3.17 0.02
CA GLY A 77 -10.37 -2.34 1.21
C GLY A 77 -9.00 -1.69 1.32
N TYR A 78 -8.88 -0.79 2.29
CA TYR A 78 -7.67 -0.05 2.58
C TYR A 78 -7.58 0.25 4.08
N HIS A 79 -6.39 0.65 4.52
CA HIS A 79 -6.15 1.20 5.85
C HIS A 79 -5.79 2.67 5.69
N LEU A 80 -6.35 3.54 6.52
CA LEU A 80 -6.10 4.97 6.47
C LEU A 80 -5.81 5.49 7.87
N HIS A 81 -4.67 6.17 8.01
CA HIS A 81 -4.40 7.01 9.16
C HIS A 81 -4.44 8.49 8.73
N PRO A 82 -5.32 9.32 9.32
CA PRO A 82 -5.42 10.74 8.98
C PRO A 82 -4.11 11.49 9.21
N GLY A 83 -3.82 12.46 8.33
CA GLY A 83 -2.73 13.40 8.51
C GLY A 83 -3.07 14.51 9.51
N PHE A 84 -2.07 15.31 9.88
CA PHE A 84 -2.23 16.42 10.81
C PHE A 84 -1.26 17.57 10.49
N GLY A 85 -1.56 18.76 11.02
CA GLY A 85 -0.72 19.95 10.82
C GLY A 85 -0.53 20.28 9.34
N SER A 86 0.72 20.53 8.92
CA SER A 86 1.07 20.84 7.54
C SER A 86 0.84 19.68 6.55
N GLY A 87 0.79 18.43 7.04
CA GLY A 87 0.54 17.25 6.21
C GLY A 87 -0.94 16.87 6.09
N ALA A 88 -1.86 17.61 6.72
CA ALA A 88 -3.29 17.28 6.75
C ALA A 88 -3.94 17.23 5.35
N ASN A 89 -3.35 17.90 4.36
CA ASN A 89 -3.83 17.94 2.97
C ASN A 89 -2.90 17.18 2.00
N SER A 90 -1.90 16.48 2.53
CA SER A 90 -0.95 15.70 1.73
C SER A 90 -1.22 14.21 1.89
N TRP A 91 -1.00 13.44 0.83
CA TRP A 91 -1.41 12.04 0.75
C TRP A 91 -0.27 11.14 0.32
N LEU A 92 -0.05 10.08 1.09
CA LEU A 92 0.84 8.98 0.77
C LEU A 92 0.00 7.71 0.60
N ILE A 93 -0.03 7.19 -0.63
CA ILE A 93 -0.79 5.99 -0.97
C ILE A 93 0.19 4.86 -1.29
N GLN A 94 0.28 3.89 -0.38
CA GLN A 94 1.05 2.67 -0.58
C GLN A 94 0.14 1.57 -1.14
N LEU A 95 0.51 1.02 -2.29
CA LEU A 95 -0.09 -0.19 -2.84
C LEU A 95 0.52 -1.42 -2.15
N GLU A 96 -0.32 -2.26 -1.55
CA GLU A 96 0.17 -3.53 -1.00
C GLU A 96 0.73 -4.41 -2.13
N GLY A 97 1.91 -4.98 -1.91
CA GLY A 97 2.48 -5.97 -2.82
C GLY A 97 2.02 -7.40 -2.50
N GLY A 98 2.41 -8.35 -3.34
CA GLY A 98 2.19 -9.76 -2.98
C GLY A 98 2.42 -10.79 -4.08
N GLY A 99 3.03 -10.41 -5.19
CA GLY A 99 3.18 -11.27 -6.36
C GLY A 99 1.85 -11.58 -7.05
N TRP A 100 1.93 -12.38 -8.09
CA TRP A 100 0.82 -12.67 -9.00
C TRP A 100 0.34 -14.11 -8.89
N CYS A 101 -0.86 -14.38 -9.38
CA CYS A 101 -1.27 -15.74 -9.69
C CYS A 101 -1.25 -15.90 -11.23
N ASN A 102 -0.36 -16.75 -11.73
CA ASN A 102 -0.09 -16.87 -13.18
C ASN A 102 -0.85 -18.03 -13.86
N SER A 103 -1.74 -18.70 -13.12
CA SER A 103 -2.59 -19.77 -13.66
C SER A 103 -3.91 -19.79 -12.93
N ILE A 104 -4.97 -20.25 -13.60
CA ILE A 104 -6.30 -20.38 -13.01
C ILE A 104 -6.26 -21.19 -11.71
N ARG A 105 -5.55 -22.32 -11.70
CA ARG A 105 -5.36 -23.15 -10.50
C ARG A 105 -4.76 -22.35 -9.33
N ASN A 106 -3.72 -21.57 -9.58
CA ASN A 106 -3.07 -20.76 -8.54
C ASN A 106 -3.99 -19.62 -8.07
N CYS A 107 -4.76 -19.02 -8.98
CA CYS A 107 -5.71 -17.97 -8.64
C CYS A 107 -6.90 -18.50 -7.82
N VAL A 108 -7.40 -19.69 -8.13
CA VAL A 108 -8.44 -20.39 -7.34
C VAL A 108 -7.95 -20.64 -5.92
N TYR A 109 -6.72 -21.13 -5.75
CA TYR A 109 -6.15 -21.25 -4.40
C TYR A 109 -6.04 -19.89 -3.72
N ARG A 110 -5.52 -18.89 -4.44
CA ARG A 110 -5.25 -17.57 -3.88
C ARG A 110 -6.48 -16.79 -3.45
N LYS A 111 -7.63 -16.99 -4.10
CA LYS A 111 -8.90 -16.34 -3.72
C LYS A 111 -9.36 -16.72 -2.30
N THR A 112 -8.84 -17.81 -1.75
CA THR A 112 -9.09 -18.25 -0.37
C THR A 112 -8.10 -17.68 0.66
N THR A 113 -7.32 -16.66 0.28
CA THR A 113 -6.28 -16.05 1.15
C THR A 113 -6.50 -14.54 1.30
N ARG A 114 -5.77 -13.92 2.23
CA ARG A 114 -5.77 -12.45 2.43
C ARG A 114 -5.41 -11.63 1.18
N ARG A 115 -4.76 -12.25 0.19
CA ARG A 115 -4.32 -11.64 -1.09
C ARG A 115 -5.29 -11.90 -2.24
N GLY A 116 -6.46 -12.47 -1.98
CA GLY A 116 -7.51 -12.69 -2.97
C GLY A 116 -8.93 -12.47 -2.45
N SER A 117 -9.10 -12.22 -1.14
CA SER A 117 -10.39 -11.94 -0.53
C SER A 117 -10.24 -11.09 0.72
N SER A 118 -11.12 -10.11 0.88
CA SER A 118 -11.15 -9.25 2.06
C SER A 118 -11.69 -9.95 3.32
N LYS A 119 -12.33 -11.12 3.17
CA LYS A 119 -12.75 -11.95 4.31
C LYS A 119 -11.56 -12.38 5.17
N PHE A 120 -10.44 -12.68 4.53
CA PHE A 120 -9.21 -13.17 5.18
C PHE A 120 -8.19 -12.07 5.46
N MET A 121 -8.50 -10.81 5.15
CA MET A 121 -7.61 -9.69 5.49
C MET A 121 -7.60 -9.44 7.00
N GLU A 122 -6.41 -9.11 7.50
CA GLU A 122 -6.21 -8.62 8.86
C GLU A 122 -7.08 -7.39 9.11
N LYS A 123 -7.83 -7.40 10.22
CA LYS A 123 -8.75 -6.31 10.55
C LYS A 123 -8.03 -5.04 10.98
N GLN A 124 -6.80 -5.16 11.45
CA GLN A 124 -5.88 -4.06 11.71
C GLN A 124 -4.48 -4.47 11.29
N ILE A 125 -3.67 -3.52 10.84
CA ILE A 125 -2.26 -3.74 10.55
C ILE A 125 -1.41 -2.63 11.16
N PRO A 126 -0.18 -2.93 11.59
CA PRO A 126 0.73 -1.90 12.04
C PRO A 126 1.19 -1.06 10.83
N PHE A 127 1.19 0.25 11.00
CA PHE A 127 1.85 1.18 10.10
C PHE A 127 3.28 1.40 10.58
N THR A 128 4.24 1.08 9.72
CA THR A 128 5.68 1.14 10.00
C THR A 128 6.45 1.64 8.77
N GLY A 129 7.73 1.99 8.94
CA GLY A 129 8.57 2.50 7.85
C GLY A 129 7.95 3.75 7.22
N ILE A 130 7.80 3.78 5.90
CA ILE A 130 7.22 4.94 5.19
C ILE A 130 5.76 5.26 5.57
N LEU A 131 5.05 4.33 6.24
CA LEU A 131 3.70 4.59 6.76
C LEU A 131 3.70 4.96 8.25
N SER A 132 4.84 4.93 8.93
CA SER A 132 4.97 5.24 10.36
C SER A 132 4.59 6.68 10.67
N ASP A 133 4.06 6.91 11.88
CA ASP A 133 3.73 8.21 12.47
C ASP A 133 4.83 8.82 13.33
N LYS A 134 5.95 8.11 13.41
CA LYS A 134 7.14 8.56 14.10
C LYS A 134 8.05 9.29 13.11
N PRO A 135 8.38 10.58 13.35
CA PRO A 135 9.33 11.31 12.51
C PRO A 135 10.70 10.63 12.42
N GLU A 136 11.08 9.85 13.43
CA GLU A 136 12.34 9.10 13.46
C GLU A 136 12.38 7.95 12.45
N GLU A 137 11.22 7.38 12.11
CA GLU A 137 11.08 6.31 11.11
C GLU A 137 10.65 6.85 9.73
N ASN A 138 9.91 7.96 9.70
CA ASN A 138 9.29 8.54 8.52
C ASN A 138 9.39 10.08 8.51
N PRO A 139 10.61 10.64 8.37
CA PRO A 139 10.84 12.08 8.52
C PRO A 139 10.04 12.94 7.54
N ASP A 140 9.75 12.41 6.35
CA ASP A 140 9.12 13.15 5.26
C ASP A 140 7.58 13.14 5.32
N PHE A 141 6.98 12.02 5.74
CA PHE A 141 5.53 11.78 5.59
C PHE A 141 4.81 11.43 6.91
N TYR A 142 5.47 11.55 8.07
CA TYR A 142 4.87 11.16 9.36
C TYR A 142 3.59 11.93 9.73
N ASN A 143 3.33 13.08 9.12
CA ASN A 143 2.13 13.88 9.36
C ASN A 143 1.17 13.93 8.16
N TRP A 144 1.41 13.15 7.10
CA TRP A 144 0.53 13.06 5.93
C TRP A 144 -0.65 12.12 6.18
N ASN A 145 -1.69 12.22 5.36
CA ASN A 145 -2.68 11.16 5.24
C ASN A 145 -2.00 9.93 4.65
N ARG A 146 -1.94 8.84 5.39
CA ARG A 146 -1.24 7.63 4.96
C ARG A 146 -2.23 6.53 4.72
N VAL A 147 -2.17 5.97 3.53
CA VAL A 147 -3.10 4.96 3.06
C VAL A 147 -2.32 3.74 2.62
N LYS A 148 -2.81 2.56 3.01
CA LYS A 148 -2.42 1.30 2.41
C LYS A 148 -3.60 0.65 1.71
N LEU A 149 -3.60 0.69 0.38
CA LEU A 149 -4.62 0.01 -0.43
C LEU A 149 -4.29 -1.49 -0.45
N ARG A 150 -5.25 -2.31 0.00
CA ARG A 150 -5.03 -3.76 0.13
C ARG A 150 -5.10 -4.45 -1.22
N TYR A 151 -4.19 -5.39 -1.41
CA TYR A 151 -4.03 -6.11 -2.66
C TYR A 151 -4.86 -7.39 -2.66
N CYS A 152 -5.76 -7.51 -3.63
CA CYS A 152 -6.63 -8.67 -3.74
C CYS A 152 -7.05 -9.08 -5.16
N ASP A 153 -6.44 -8.48 -6.20
CA ASP A 153 -6.78 -8.75 -7.61
C ASP A 153 -5.90 -9.80 -8.29
N GLY A 154 -4.75 -10.13 -7.69
CA GLY A 154 -3.82 -11.13 -8.24
C GLY A 154 -3.00 -10.67 -9.45
N ALA A 155 -3.12 -9.41 -9.88
CA ALA A 155 -2.53 -8.85 -11.09
C ALA A 155 -1.89 -7.45 -10.87
N SER A 156 -1.35 -7.14 -9.68
CA SER A 156 -0.78 -5.82 -9.32
C SER A 156 -1.63 -4.61 -9.72
N PHE A 157 -2.94 -4.63 -9.44
CA PHE A 157 -3.85 -3.54 -9.78
C PHE A 157 -3.96 -3.23 -11.29
N SER A 158 -3.52 -4.13 -12.17
CA SER A 158 -3.43 -3.87 -13.62
C SER A 158 -4.46 -4.63 -14.47
N GLY A 159 -5.18 -5.62 -13.92
CA GLY A 159 -6.19 -6.39 -14.66
C GLY A 159 -7.57 -5.73 -14.71
N ASP A 160 -8.33 -6.00 -15.77
CA ASP A 160 -9.79 -5.83 -15.80
C ASP A 160 -10.49 -6.99 -16.54
N GLY A 161 -10.28 -8.21 -16.05
CA GLY A 161 -10.84 -9.43 -16.63
C GLY A 161 -11.62 -10.28 -15.63
N GLN A 162 -12.17 -11.39 -16.09
CA GLN A 162 -12.77 -12.42 -15.23
C GLN A 162 -12.66 -13.80 -15.88
N ASP A 163 -12.71 -14.84 -15.05
CA ASP A 163 -12.91 -16.23 -15.48
C ASP A 163 -14.19 -16.73 -14.80
N GLU A 164 -15.25 -16.85 -15.59
CA GLU A 164 -16.59 -17.18 -15.09
C GLU A 164 -16.65 -18.63 -14.60
N ALA A 165 -16.00 -19.55 -15.32
CA ALA A 165 -15.97 -20.98 -15.00
C ALA A 165 -15.40 -21.25 -13.61
N SER A 166 -14.36 -20.51 -13.22
CA SER A 166 -13.69 -20.63 -11.92
C SER A 166 -14.13 -19.60 -10.89
N GLN A 167 -15.08 -18.73 -11.26
CA GLN A 167 -15.55 -17.59 -10.46
C GLN A 167 -14.37 -16.75 -9.93
N LEU A 168 -13.56 -16.23 -10.85
CA LEU A 168 -12.42 -15.36 -10.56
C LEU A 168 -12.62 -13.99 -11.18
N TYR A 169 -12.29 -12.96 -10.42
CA TYR A 169 -12.40 -11.56 -10.83
C TYR A 169 -11.03 -10.87 -10.78
N PHE A 170 -10.48 -10.56 -11.94
CA PHE A 170 -9.19 -9.88 -12.08
C PHE A 170 -9.42 -8.37 -12.25
N ARG A 171 -9.91 -7.70 -11.19
CA ARG A 171 -10.44 -6.32 -11.26
C ARG A 171 -9.50 -5.27 -10.70
N GLY A 172 -8.19 -5.48 -10.86
CA GLY A 172 -7.15 -4.61 -10.31
C GLY A 172 -7.30 -3.14 -10.68
N GLN A 173 -7.54 -2.84 -11.96
CA GLN A 173 -7.73 -1.46 -12.43
C GLN A 173 -8.94 -0.81 -11.78
N ARG A 174 -10.05 -1.56 -11.67
CA ARG A 174 -11.28 -1.07 -11.05
C ARG A 174 -11.10 -0.83 -9.55
N ILE A 175 -10.37 -1.71 -8.86
CA ILE A 175 -10.03 -1.53 -7.44
C ILE A 175 -9.22 -0.27 -7.23
N TRP A 176 -8.21 -0.01 -8.07
CA TRP A 176 -7.42 1.22 -8.01
C TRP A 176 -8.30 2.46 -8.19
N LEU A 177 -9.12 2.49 -9.25
CA LEU A 177 -10.02 3.62 -9.52
C LEU A 177 -11.02 3.86 -8.39
N ALA A 178 -11.68 2.80 -7.91
CA ALA A 178 -12.63 2.89 -6.80
C ALA A 178 -11.95 3.38 -5.51
N GLY A 179 -10.70 2.94 -5.25
CA GLY A 179 -9.90 3.41 -4.14
C GLY A 179 -9.59 4.91 -4.25
N MET A 180 -9.14 5.38 -5.43
CA MET A 180 -8.83 6.80 -5.61
C MET A 180 -10.08 7.68 -5.46
N GLU A 181 -11.21 7.26 -6.05
CA GLU A 181 -12.47 7.99 -5.91
C GLU A 181 -12.94 8.09 -4.45
N GLU A 182 -12.83 7.00 -3.66
CA GLU A 182 -13.16 7.00 -2.23
C GLU A 182 -12.27 7.97 -1.43
N LEU A 183 -10.95 7.96 -1.68
CA LEU A 183 -10.01 8.82 -0.96
C LEU A 183 -10.21 10.30 -1.32
N MET A 184 -10.38 10.62 -2.60
CA MET A 184 -10.68 11.98 -3.04
C MET A 184 -12.03 12.48 -2.49
N ALA A 185 -13.04 11.61 -2.39
CA ALA A 185 -14.33 11.98 -1.82
C ALA A 185 -14.23 12.37 -0.33
N ARG A 186 -13.27 11.81 0.42
CA ARG A 186 -13.01 12.14 1.82
C ARG A 186 -12.30 13.49 1.99
N GLU A 187 -11.38 13.84 1.11
CA GLU A 187 -10.85 15.22 1.05
C GLU A 187 -11.97 16.22 0.82
N CYS A 188 -12.88 15.87 -0.11
CA CYS A 188 -14.07 16.63 -0.46
C CYS A 188 -15.14 16.77 0.63
N THR A 189 -15.03 16.04 1.75
CA THR A 189 -15.86 16.28 2.95
C THR A 189 -15.30 17.37 3.86
N SER A 190 -14.01 17.72 3.75
CA SER A 190 -13.50 18.96 4.33
C SER A 190 -13.88 20.10 3.39
N LEU A 191 -14.77 21.00 3.85
CA LEU A 191 -15.63 21.85 3.01
C LEU A 191 -14.90 22.84 2.07
N ASP A 192 -13.59 22.97 2.16
CA ASP A 192 -12.82 24.00 1.44
C ASP A 192 -11.90 23.45 0.34
N GLN A 193 -11.84 22.13 0.11
CA GLN A 193 -10.74 21.53 -0.68
C GLN A 193 -11.16 20.51 -1.76
N CYS A 194 -12.39 20.57 -2.28
CA CYS A 194 -12.69 19.83 -3.52
C CYS A 194 -12.00 20.46 -4.73
N SER A 195 -11.34 19.68 -5.59
CA SER A 195 -10.99 20.18 -6.92
C SER A 195 -12.28 20.54 -7.69
N SER A 196 -12.20 21.57 -8.54
CA SER A 196 -13.37 22.15 -9.23
C SER A 196 -14.17 21.11 -10.03
N PHE A 197 -13.52 20.08 -10.57
CA PHE A 197 -14.16 18.97 -11.28
C PHE A 197 -15.19 18.20 -10.42
N TRP A 198 -14.90 17.99 -9.13
CA TRP A 198 -15.77 17.22 -8.24
C TRP A 198 -16.78 18.09 -7.48
N MET A 199 -16.48 19.37 -7.27
CA MET A 199 -17.51 20.33 -6.83
C MET A 199 -18.71 20.32 -7.78
N LEU A 200 -18.46 20.32 -9.10
CA LEU A 200 -19.52 20.18 -10.10
C LEU A 200 -20.24 18.83 -9.98
N ARG A 201 -19.51 17.72 -9.82
CA ARG A 201 -20.13 16.40 -9.74
C ARG A 201 -21.02 16.20 -8.50
N ARG A 202 -20.63 16.75 -7.34
CA ARG A 202 -21.47 16.79 -6.13
C ARG A 202 -22.67 17.73 -6.29
N ARG A 203 -22.46 18.92 -6.87
CA ARG A 203 -23.51 19.92 -7.07
C ARG A 203 -24.58 19.46 -8.07
N PHE A 204 -24.21 18.65 -9.05
CA PHE A 204 -25.10 18.21 -10.13
C PHE A 204 -25.55 16.74 -10.03
N GLY A 205 -25.15 16.00 -9.00
CA GLY A 205 -25.63 14.61 -8.78
C GLY A 205 -25.37 13.66 -9.95
N ILE A 206 -24.26 13.84 -10.67
CA ILE A 206 -24.00 13.11 -11.92
C ILE A 206 -23.42 11.73 -11.59
N ASN A 207 -24.29 10.72 -11.60
CA ASN A 207 -23.90 9.30 -11.63
C ASN A 207 -23.12 9.00 -12.91
N SER A 208 -21.90 8.47 -12.81
CA SER A 208 -21.17 7.98 -13.98
C SER A 208 -21.80 6.66 -14.42
N THR A 209 -22.54 6.71 -15.51
CA THR A 209 -22.69 5.57 -16.42
C THR A 209 -21.88 5.93 -17.67
N LEU A 210 -20.63 5.47 -17.70
CA LEU A 210 -19.84 5.25 -18.90
C LEU A 210 -19.04 3.95 -18.67
#